data_AF-A0A645GK74-F1
#
_entry.id   AF-A0A645GK74-F1
#
_cell.length_a   1.000
_cell.length_b   1.000
_cell.length_c   1.000
_cell.angle_alpha   90.00
_cell.angle_beta   90.00
_cell.angle_gamma   90.00
#
_symmetry.space_group_name_H-M   'P 1'
#
loop_
_entity.id
_entity.type
_entity.pdbx_description
1 polymer ?
#
loop_
_entity_poly.entity_id
_entity_poly.type
_entity_poly.pdbx_seq_one_letter_code
_entity_poly.pdbx_strand_id
1 'polypeptide(L)' 'MPTDIGTNLVAQIAGSDYLLYGPIENVNQIFPAVAMVDIMLGETAKELGVEIADLANHPVTKLT' A
#
# COMPACT_ATOMS: atom_id res chain seq x y z
N MET A 1 16.32 5.37 7.48
CA MET A 1 15.77 4.00 7.59
C MET A 1 14.67 3.84 8.65
N PRO A 2 13.90 4.90 8.93
CA PRO A 2 12.44 4.83 8.71
C PRO A 2 11.96 5.81 7.63
N THR A 3 12.68 6.93 7.47
CA THR A 3 12.35 8.01 6.55
C THR A 3 12.27 7.54 5.09
N ASP A 4 13.18 6.66 4.66
CA ASP A 4 13.21 6.15 3.28
C ASP A 4 11.96 5.34 2.92
N ILE A 5 11.50 4.49 3.85
CA ILE A 5 10.24 3.74 3.72
C ILE A 5 9.07 4.71 3.76
N GLY A 6 9.06 5.63 4.73
CA GLY A 6 8.00 6.63 4.89
C GLY A 6 7.79 7.51 3.67
N THR A 7 8.86 7.96 3.00
CA THR A 7 8.77 8.76 1.77
C THR A 7 8.07 8.00 0.64
N ASN A 8 8.29 6.69 0.52
CA ASN A 8 7.56 5.87 -0.46
C ASN A 8 6.05 5.82 -0.16
N LEU A 9 5.66 5.74 1.12
CA LEU A 9 4.25 5.69 1.51
C LEU A 9 3.51 7.01 1.20
N VAL A 10 4.20 8.15 1.22
CA VAL A 10 3.59 9.45 0.85
C VAL A 10 3.12 9.45 -0.60
N ALA A 11 3.93 8.90 -1.51
CA ALA A 11 3.56 8.80 -2.92
C ALA A 11 2.33 7.89 -3.12
N GLN A 12 2.25 6.80 -2.35
CA GLN A 12 1.10 5.87 -2.37
C GLN A 12 -0.19 6.56 -1.93
N ILE A 13 -0.17 7.29 -0.81
CA ILE A 13 -1.35 8.02 -0.30
C ILE A 13 -1.77 9.15 -1.27
N ALA A 14 -0.82 9.72 -2.01
CA ALA A 14 -1.11 10.68 -3.07
C ALA A 14 -1.73 10.06 -4.35
N GLY A 15 -1.93 8.73 -4.38
CA GLY A 15 -2.57 8.03 -5.49
C GLY A 15 -1.60 7.49 -6.55
N SER A 16 -0.35 7.22 -6.20
CA SER A 16 0.61 6.57 -7.12
C SER A 16 0.33 5.08 -7.27
N ASP A 17 0.41 4.55 -8.48
CA ASP A 17 0.18 3.12 -8.76
C ASP A 17 1.39 2.22 -8.43
N TYR A 18 2.61 2.76 -8.47
CA TYR A 18 3.86 2.00 -8.27
C TYR A 18 4.90 2.77 -7.47
N LEU A 19 5.75 2.03 -6.75
CA LEU A 19 6.83 2.57 -5.92
C LEU A 19 8.17 1.93 -6.27
N LEU A 20 9.18 2.75 -6.56
CA LEU A 20 10.57 2.33 -6.64
C LEU A 20 11.20 2.47 -5.25
N TYR A 21 11.05 1.43 -4.42
CA TYR A 21 11.33 1.50 -2.99
C TYR A 21 12.82 1.47 -2.60
N GLY A 22 13.73 1.36 -3.58
CA GLY A 22 15.17 1.34 -3.35
C GLY A 22 15.73 -0.08 -3.22
N PRO A 23 16.71 -0.31 -2.31
CA PRO A 23 17.43 -1.58 -2.21
C PRO A 23 16.52 -2.77 -1.87
N ILE A 24 16.76 -3.90 -2.53
CA ILE A 24 15.98 -5.15 -2.39
C ILE A 24 16.03 -5.72 -0.96
N GLU A 25 17.07 -5.40 -0.20
CA GLU A 25 17.27 -5.83 1.18
C GLU A 25 16.15 -5.32 2.12
N ASN A 26 15.50 -4.21 1.75
CA ASN A 26 14.40 -3.61 2.51
C ASN A 26 13.04 -4.27 2.26
N VAL A 27 12.97 -5.29 1.38
CA VAL A 27 11.73 -5.97 0.97
C VAL A 27 10.86 -6.39 2.17
N ASN A 28 11.48 -6.92 3.21
CA ASN A 28 10.78 -7.45 4.39
C ASN A 28 10.12 -6.36 5.25
N GLN A 29 10.52 -5.09 5.08
CA GLN A 29 9.96 -3.95 5.81
C GLN A 29 9.01 -3.13 4.93
N ILE A 30 9.34 -2.93 3.66
CA ILE A 30 8.55 -2.10 2.74
C ILE A 30 7.24 -2.77 2.33
N PHE A 31 7.25 -4.08 2.02
CA PHE A 31 6.05 -4.80 1.58
C PHE A 31 4.91 -4.77 2.62
N PRO A 32 5.16 -5.10 3.91
CA PRO A 32 4.09 -4.99 4.91
C PRO A 32 3.66 -3.53 5.16
N ALA A 33 4.57 -2.55 5.06
CA ALA A 33 4.22 -1.14 5.23
C ALA A 33 3.30 -0.63 4.09
N VAL A 34 3.63 -0.94 2.84
CA VAL A 34 2.82 -0.61 1.66
C VAL A 34 1.48 -1.32 1.71
N ALA A 35 1.45 -2.61 2.10
CA ALA A 35 0.21 -3.37 2.24
C ALA A 35 -0.74 -2.72 3.26
N MET A 36 -0.21 -2.24 4.40
CA MET A 36 -1.01 -1.56 5.43
C MET A 36 -1.69 -0.28 4.87
N VAL A 37 -0.96 0.50 4.09
CA VAL A 37 -1.52 1.71 3.45
C VAL A 37 -2.58 1.35 2.42
N ASP A 38 -2.35 0.33 1.58
CA ASP A 38 -3.36 -0.16 0.63
C ASP A 38 -4.63 -0.64 1.32
N ILE A 39 -4.53 -1.30 2.48
CA ILE A 39 -5.68 -1.69 3.28
C ILE A 39 -6.48 -0.47 3.72
N MET A 40 -5.82 0.56 4.28
CA MET A 40 -6.49 1.79 4.72
C MET A 40 -7.17 2.52 3.55
N LEU A 41 -6.51 2.59 2.40
CA LEU A 41 -7.08 3.17 1.19
C LEU A 41 -8.27 2.35 0.67
N GLY A 42 -8.19 1.01 0.74
CA GLY A 42 -9.27 0.12 0.35
C GLY A 42 -10.49 0.21 1.27
N GLU A 43 -10.29 0.38 2.58
CA GLU A 43 -11.38 0.65 3.53
C GLU A 43 -12.05 2.01 3.22
N THR A 44 -11.24 3.04 2.98
CA THR A 44 -11.75 4.37 2.60
C THR A 44 -12.49 4.33 1.26
N ALA A 45 -11.98 3.58 0.27
CA ALA A 45 -12.62 3.40 -1.02
C ALA A 45 -14.02 2.78 -0.89
N LYS A 46 -14.16 1.78 0.00
CA LYS A 46 -15.46 1.17 0.32
C LYS A 46 -16.44 2.19 0.93
N GLU A 47 -15.97 3.05 1.83
CA GLU A 47 -16.80 4.13 2.41
C GLU A 47 -17.23 5.17 1.38
N LEU A 48 -16.36 5.47 0.41
CA LEU A 48 -16.62 6.42 -0.67
C LEU A 48 -17.41 5.83 -1.85
N GLY A 49 -17.72 4.52 -1.83
CA GLY A 49 -18.42 3.83 -2.92
C GLY A 49 -17.57 3.60 -4.16
N VAL A 50 -16.24 3.59 -4.01
CA VAL A 50 -15.28 3.28 -5.08
C VAL A 50 -14.99 1.78 -5.08
N GLU A 51 -15.08 1.15 -6.26
CA GLU A 51 -14.76 -0.27 -6.41
C GLU A 51 -13.26 -0.49 -6.62
N ILE A 52 -12.73 -1.53 -5.97
CA ILE A 52 -11.35 -1.99 -6.13
C ILE A 52 -11.31 -2.92 -7.35
N ALA A 53 -10.49 -2.57 -8.36
CA ALA A 53 -10.45 -3.27 -9.65
C ALA A 53 -10.09 -4.77 -9.53
N ASP A 54 -9.21 -5.14 -8.60
CA ASP A 54 -8.82 -6.54 -8.36
C ASP A 54 -8.92 -6.88 -6.87
N LEU A 55 -10.16 -7.01 -6.38
CA LEU A 55 -10.44 -7.32 -4.98
C LEU A 55 -9.84 -8.67 -4.53
N ALA A 56 -9.72 -9.65 -5.42
CA ALA A 56 -9.22 -10.98 -5.09
C ALA A 56 -7.72 -10.96 -4.73
N ASN A 57 -6.93 -10.12 -5.40
CA ASN A 57 -5.49 -10.00 -5.13
C ASN A 57 -5.13 -8.84 -4.20
N HIS A 58 -6.07 -7.94 -3.89
CA HIS A 58 -5.85 -6.77 -3.06
C HIS A 58 -5.44 -7.12 -1.62
N PRO A 59 -4.49 -6.39 -0.98
CA PRO A 59 -4.06 -6.67 0.39
C PRO A 59 -5.18 -6.74 1.44
N VAL A 60 -6.28 -6.02 1.23
CA VAL A 60 -7.47 -6.00 2.12
C VAL A 60 -8.09 -7.38 2.37
N THR A 61 -7.99 -8.30 1.41
CA THR A 61 -8.57 -9.65 1.55
C THR A 61 -7.59 -10.67 2.15
N LYS A 62 -6.34 -10.29 2.38
CA LYS A 62 -5.25 -11.19 2.81
C LYS A 62 -4.94 -11.12 4.31
N LEU A 63 -5.73 -10.37 5.08
CA LEU A 63 -5.57 -10.21 6.53
C LEU A 63 -6.24 -11.30 7.38
N THR A 64 -7.02 -12.18 6.75
CA THR A 64 -7.83 -13.23 7.39
C THR A 64 -7.50 -14.57 6.76
#